data_AF-A0A4R3SXW1-F1
#
_entry.id   AF-A0A4R3SXW1-F1
#
_cell.length_a   1.000
_cell.length_b   1.000
_cell.length_c   1.000
_cell.angle_alpha   90.00
_cell.angle_beta   90.00
_cell.angle_gamma   90.00
#
_symmetry.space_group_name_H-M   'P 1'
#
loop_
_entity.id
_entity.type
_entity.pdbx_description
1 polymer ?
#
loop_
_entity_poly.entity_id
_entity_poly.type
_entity_poly.pdbx_seq_one_letter_code
_entity_poly.pdbx_strand_id
1 'polypeptide(L)'
;MRIGGYHNTSDAGDPYRNPEGRPRITAGGSALVHDGKEKRYVIGDAVAAHMGGNAKRPVTVFGGVIASTNGYLPFKEQAIAGIIVTGPFASRPKDTLGLVGSYIRLGSRQVDFLQASRFAGGANRSGT
;
A
#
# COMPACT_ATOMS: atom_id res chain seq x y z
N MET A 1 -2.77 16.80 -10.73
CA MET A 1 -3.00 15.35 -10.89
C MET A 1 -1.85 14.72 -11.67
N ARG A 2 -1.43 13.51 -11.30
CA ARG A 2 -0.40 12.73 -11.99
C ARG A 2 -0.86 11.28 -12.13
N ILE A 3 -0.63 10.71 -13.30
CA ILE A 3 -0.96 9.32 -13.65
C ILE A 3 0.28 8.72 -14.29
N GLY A 4 0.64 7.49 -13.92
CA GLY A 4 1.79 6.85 -14.51
C GLY A 4 1.98 5.42 -14.05
N GLY A 5 3.14 4.86 -14.39
CA GLY A 5 3.55 3.54 -13.97
C GLY A 5 5.04 3.35 -14.14
N TYR A 6 5.54 2.23 -13.67
CA TYR A 6 6.93 1.83 -13.88
C TYR A 6 6.99 0.34 -14.17
N HIS A 7 8.00 -0.03 -14.96
CA HIS A 7 8.41 -1.40 -15.20
C HIS A 7 9.84 -1.56 -14.68
N ASN A 8 10.06 -2.56 -13.84
CA ASN A 8 11.37 -2.86 -13.25
C ASN A 8 11.73 -4.31 -13.59
N THR A 9 12.81 -4.51 -14.34
CA THR A 9 13.29 -5.81 -14.85
C THR A 9 14.13 -6.60 -13.83
N SER A 10 14.21 -6.16 -12.57
CA SER A 10 14.91 -6.91 -11.55
C SER A 10 14.07 -8.10 -11.07
N ASP A 11 14.73 -9.21 -10.80
CA ASP A 11 14.16 -10.41 -10.19
C ASP A 11 13.32 -10.13 -8.93
N ALA A 12 12.26 -10.92 -8.77
CA ALA A 12 11.37 -10.90 -7.61
C ALA A 12 11.11 -12.33 -7.10
N GLY A 13 11.55 -12.62 -5.88
CA GLY A 13 11.27 -13.89 -5.22
C GLY A 13 9.80 -14.00 -4.79
N ASP A 14 9.19 -15.13 -5.08
CA ASP A 14 7.85 -15.48 -4.62
C ASP A 14 7.84 -15.74 -3.10
N PRO A 15 6.94 -15.08 -2.35
CA PRO A 15 6.87 -15.28 -0.91
C PRO A 15 6.33 -16.67 -0.54
N TYR A 16 5.58 -17.35 -1.42
CA TYR A 16 4.90 -18.59 -1.10
C TYR A 16 5.38 -19.82 -1.89
N ARG A 17 5.69 -19.67 -3.18
CA ARG A 17 5.96 -20.82 -4.07
C ARG A 17 7.44 -21.09 -4.30
N ASN A 18 7.80 -22.36 -4.39
CA ASN A 18 9.12 -22.84 -4.83
C ASN A 18 9.15 -23.02 -6.36
N PRO A 19 10.31 -23.33 -6.98
CA PRO A 19 10.41 -23.56 -8.42
C PRO A 19 9.48 -24.65 -8.97
N GLU A 20 9.13 -25.65 -8.15
CA GLU A 20 8.16 -26.71 -8.49
C GLU A 20 6.68 -26.24 -8.35
N GLY A 21 6.45 -24.96 -8.04
CA GLY A 21 5.12 -24.38 -7.86
C GLY A 21 4.44 -24.75 -6.53
N ARG A 22 5.14 -25.45 -5.64
CA ARG A 22 4.62 -25.93 -4.36
C ARG A 22 4.82 -24.90 -3.24
N PRO A 23 4.02 -24.95 -2.16
CA PRO A 23 4.23 -24.10 -1.00
C PRO A 23 5.60 -24.37 -0.35
N ARG A 24 6.45 -23.35 -0.28
CA ARG A 24 7.82 -23.46 0.27
C ARG A 24 7.85 -23.86 1.74
N ILE A 25 6.83 -23.43 2.48
CA ILE A 25 6.74 -23.67 3.91
C ILE A 25 6.52 -25.16 4.25
N THR A 26 5.95 -25.94 3.34
CA THR A 26 5.74 -27.39 3.52
C THR A 26 6.64 -28.24 2.63
N ALA A 27 6.89 -27.82 1.40
CA ALA A 27 7.71 -28.57 0.44
C ALA A 27 9.21 -28.23 0.51
N GLY A 28 9.60 -27.17 1.23
CA GLY A 28 10.95 -26.65 1.23
C GLY A 28 11.35 -26.00 -0.11
N GLY A 29 12.64 -25.72 -0.25
CA GLY A 29 13.23 -25.15 -1.47
C GLY A 29 13.37 -23.62 -1.48
N SER A 30 14.09 -23.13 -2.50
CA SER A 30 14.29 -21.69 -2.76
C SER A 30 12.99 -21.00 -3.20
N ALA A 31 13.01 -19.68 -3.29
CA ALA A 31 11.89 -18.92 -3.85
C ALA A 31 11.78 -19.15 -5.36
N LEU A 32 10.56 -19.34 -5.87
CA LEU A 32 10.30 -19.17 -7.31
C LEU A 32 10.64 -17.72 -7.68
N VAL A 33 11.51 -17.53 -8.67
CA VAL A 33 11.89 -16.19 -9.13
C VAL A 33 11.00 -15.78 -10.30
N HIS A 34 10.44 -14.57 -10.23
CA HIS A 34 9.69 -13.93 -11.31
C HIS A 34 10.54 -12.83 -11.92
N ASP A 35 10.55 -12.77 -13.25
CA ASP A 35 11.10 -11.63 -13.96
C ASP A 35 10.09 -10.47 -13.96
N GLY A 36 10.57 -9.27 -13.66
CA GLY A 36 9.81 -8.07 -13.81
C GLY A 36 8.84 -7.73 -12.66
N LYS A 37 8.66 -6.43 -12.44
CA LYS A 37 7.69 -5.83 -11.53
C LYS A 37 7.07 -4.62 -12.20
N GLU A 38 5.75 -4.59 -12.28
CA GLU A 38 5.03 -3.44 -12.82
C GLU A 38 4.06 -2.87 -11.78
N LYS A 39 4.02 -1.54 -11.69
CA LYS A 39 2.99 -0.83 -10.93
C LYS A 39 2.46 0.36 -11.70
N ARG A 40 1.23 0.73 -11.37
CA ARG A 40 0.52 1.90 -11.88
C ARG A 40 0.09 2.76 -10.72
N TYR A 41 0.02 4.07 -10.93
CA TYR A 41 -0.40 5.02 -9.92
C TYR A 41 -1.28 6.12 -10.50
N VAL A 42 -2.16 6.64 -9.65
CA VAL A 42 -2.91 7.87 -9.84
C VAL A 42 -2.81 8.64 -8.54
N ILE A 43 -2.32 9.89 -8.59
CA ILE A 43 -2.18 10.75 -7.41
C ILE A 43 -2.62 12.17 -7.74
N GLY A 44 -3.13 12.89 -6.75
CA GLY A 44 -3.52 14.27 -6.94
C GLY A 44 -3.87 14.98 -5.64
N ASP A 45 -3.96 16.29 -5.75
CA ASP A 45 -4.30 17.22 -4.70
C ASP A 45 -5.06 18.41 -5.31
N ALA A 46 -5.89 19.05 -4.49
CA ALA A 46 -6.62 20.24 -4.85
C ALA A 46 -6.95 21.07 -3.61
N VAL A 47 -6.92 22.39 -3.74
CA VAL A 47 -7.51 23.29 -2.73
C VAL A 47 -9.03 23.23 -2.89
N ALA A 48 -9.71 22.64 -1.91
CA ALA A 48 -11.16 22.46 -1.92
C ALA A 48 -11.90 23.69 -1.36
N ALA A 49 -11.28 24.41 -0.43
CA ALA A 49 -11.85 25.60 0.19
C ALA A 49 -10.77 26.50 0.79
N HIS A 50 -11.20 27.64 1.35
CA HIS A 50 -10.35 28.55 2.11
C HIS A 50 -11.03 28.92 3.43
N MET A 51 -10.32 28.82 4.55
CA MET A 51 -10.86 29.12 5.88
C MET A 51 -11.27 30.59 5.96
N GLY A 52 -12.56 30.83 6.21
CA GLY A 52 -13.12 32.18 6.28
C GLY A 52 -12.99 32.97 4.96
N GLY A 53 -12.92 32.29 3.81
CA GLY A 53 -12.78 32.93 2.50
C GLY A 53 -11.39 33.53 2.21
N ASN A 54 -10.40 33.31 3.09
CA ASN A 54 -9.07 33.88 2.93
C ASN A 54 -8.17 32.96 2.10
N ALA A 55 -7.78 33.41 0.91
CA ALA A 55 -6.90 32.69 -0.02
C ALA A 55 -5.57 32.19 0.61
N LYS A 56 -5.10 32.82 1.69
CA LYS A 56 -3.88 32.44 2.43
C LYS A 56 -4.08 31.29 3.42
N ARG A 57 -5.32 30.81 3.60
CA ARG A 57 -5.71 29.76 4.54
C ARG A 57 -6.41 28.60 3.81
N PRO A 58 -5.71 27.89 2.91
CA PRO A 58 -6.31 26.83 2.10
C PRO A 58 -6.72 25.62 2.95
N VAL A 59 -7.76 24.95 2.48
CA VAL A 59 -8.15 23.59 2.86
C VAL A 59 -7.88 22.71 1.65
N THR A 60 -6.82 21.92 1.71
CA THR A 60 -6.35 21.06 0.62
C THR A 60 -6.77 19.63 0.88
N VAL A 61 -7.38 18.99 -0.11
CA VAL A 61 -7.60 17.54 -0.12
C VAL A 61 -6.57 16.90 -1.04
N PHE A 62 -6.10 15.72 -0.67
CA PHE A 62 -5.16 14.97 -1.48
C PHE A 62 -5.43 13.48 -1.38
N GLY A 63 -4.94 12.74 -2.37
CA GLY A 63 -4.98 11.30 -2.32
C GLY A 63 -4.28 10.65 -3.49
N GLY A 64 -4.20 9.33 -3.40
CA GLY A 64 -3.57 8.53 -4.42
C GLY A 64 -3.69 7.05 -4.19
N VAL A 65 -3.60 6.31 -5.28
CA VAL A 65 -3.55 4.85 -5.29
C VAL A 65 -2.35 4.41 -6.11
N ILE A 66 -1.64 3.40 -5.61
CA ILE A 66 -0.63 2.65 -6.35
C ILE A 66 -0.98 1.17 -6.32
N ALA A 67 -0.97 0.51 -7.47
CA ALA A 67 -1.33 -0.89 -7.61
C ALA A 67 -0.27 -1.66 -8.40
N SER A 68 0.06 -2.86 -7.92
CA SER A 68 0.86 -3.86 -8.61
C SER A 68 -0.01 -4.68 -9.56
N THR A 69 0.46 -4.91 -10.78
CA THR A 69 -0.18 -5.85 -11.71
C THR A 69 0.02 -7.31 -11.26
N ASN A 70 1.12 -7.57 -10.56
CA ASN A 70 1.56 -8.89 -10.13
C ASN A 70 1.01 -9.32 -8.76
N GLY A 71 0.92 -10.63 -8.52
CA GLY A 71 0.45 -11.23 -7.25
C GLY A 71 1.57 -11.71 -6.30
N TYR A 72 2.82 -11.78 -6.77
CA TYR A 72 4.00 -12.18 -5.99
C TYR A 72 4.67 -11.04 -5.24
N LEU A 73 4.22 -9.80 -5.44
CA LEU A 73 4.74 -8.70 -4.65
C LEU A 73 4.08 -8.68 -3.26
N PRO A 74 4.81 -8.33 -2.19
CA PRO A 74 4.27 -8.28 -0.84
C PRO A 74 3.01 -7.41 -0.70
N PHE A 75 2.88 -6.36 -1.52
CA PHE A 75 1.70 -5.52 -1.58
C PHE A 75 1.10 -5.50 -2.99
N LYS A 76 -0.23 -5.63 -3.04
CA LYS A 76 -1.03 -5.54 -4.26
C LYS A 76 -1.43 -4.10 -4.53
N GLU A 77 -1.81 -3.37 -3.50
CA GLU A 77 -2.37 -2.03 -3.62
C GLU A 77 -2.11 -1.23 -2.34
N GLN A 78 -1.87 0.06 -2.52
CA GLN A 78 -1.83 1.02 -1.42
C GLN A 78 -2.60 2.26 -1.84
N ALA A 79 -3.48 2.71 -0.94
CA ALA A 79 -4.21 3.96 -1.07
C ALA A 79 -3.83 4.90 0.08
N ILE A 80 -3.78 6.19 -0.21
CA ILE A 80 -3.63 7.26 0.77
C ILE A 80 -4.63 8.36 0.44
N ALA A 81 -5.22 8.97 1.46
CA ALA A 81 -6.04 10.14 1.31
C ALA A 81 -5.92 11.00 2.57
N GLY A 82 -6.08 12.30 2.39
CA GLY A 82 -6.04 13.21 3.53
C GLY A 82 -6.49 14.61 3.21
N ILE A 83 -6.49 15.40 4.27
CA ILE A 83 -6.82 16.81 4.27
C ILE A 83 -5.75 17.58 5.04
N ILE A 84 -5.42 18.76 4.54
CA ILE A 84 -4.52 19.72 5.16
C ILE A 84 -5.28 21.04 5.29
N VAL A 85 -5.34 21.58 6.50
CA VAL A 85 -6.00 22.85 6.81
C VAL A 85 -4.95 23.83 7.32
N THR A 86 -4.72 24.91 6.58
CA THR A 86 -3.85 26.02 7.02
C THR A 86 -4.68 27.12 7.67
N GLY A 87 -4.21 27.56 8.83
CA GLY A 87 -4.87 28.50 9.73
C GLY A 87 -6.24 28.01 10.22
N PRO A 88 -6.35 26.86 10.89
CA PRO A 88 -7.64 26.41 11.42
C PRO A 88 -8.21 27.37 12.49
N PHE A 89 -7.34 28.04 13.25
CA PHE A 89 -7.72 29.00 14.29
C PHE A 89 -7.32 30.43 13.93
N ALA A 90 -8.17 31.41 14.25
CA ALA A 90 -7.93 32.81 13.91
C ALA A 90 -6.68 33.41 14.60
N SER A 91 -6.40 32.98 15.85
CA SER A 91 -5.20 33.38 16.59
C SER A 91 -3.91 32.74 16.07
N ARG A 92 -4.03 31.70 15.23
CA ARG A 92 -2.91 30.92 14.67
C ARG A 92 -3.08 30.78 13.14
N PRO A 93 -3.15 31.89 12.38
CA PRO A 93 -3.57 31.86 10.97
C PRO A 93 -2.54 31.23 10.02
N LYS A 94 -1.35 30.89 10.53
CA LYS A 94 -0.26 30.25 9.77
C LYS A 94 -0.01 28.79 10.17
N ASP A 95 -0.63 28.31 11.25
CA ASP A 95 -0.47 26.92 11.68
C ASP A 95 -1.18 25.98 10.71
N THR A 96 -0.68 24.75 10.55
CA THR A 96 -1.29 23.77 9.65
C THR A 96 -1.62 22.49 10.40
N LEU A 97 -2.83 21.98 10.21
CA LEU A 97 -3.30 20.71 10.73
C LEU A 97 -3.55 19.75 9.57
N GLY A 98 -3.06 18.51 9.69
CA GLY A 98 -3.26 17.47 8.69
C GLY A 98 -3.90 16.23 9.29
N LEU A 99 -4.79 15.59 8.54
CA LEU A 99 -5.31 14.25 8.84
C LEU A 99 -5.12 13.37 7.61
N VAL A 100 -4.55 12.18 7.81
CA VAL A 100 -4.20 11.26 6.74
C VAL A 100 -4.62 9.85 7.09
N GLY A 101 -5.33 9.20 6.17
CA GLY A 101 -5.62 7.78 6.22
C GLY A 101 -4.84 7.04 5.13
N SER A 102 -4.41 5.82 5.43
CA SER A 102 -3.82 4.94 4.44
C SER A 102 -4.38 3.53 4.55
N TYR A 103 -4.46 2.87 3.41
CA TYR A 103 -4.90 1.48 3.30
C TYR A 103 -3.86 0.72 2.48
N ILE A 104 -3.47 -0.47 2.95
CA ILE A 104 -2.53 -1.36 2.26
C ILE A 104 -3.19 -2.71 2.12
N ARG A 105 -3.28 -3.20 0.89
CA ARG A 105 -3.70 -4.57 0.57
C ARG A 105 -2.46 -5.39 0.21
N LEU A 106 -2.25 -6.48 0.96
CA LEU A 106 -1.16 -7.41 0.69
C LEU A 106 -1.38 -8.19 -0.62
N GLY A 107 -0.30 -8.63 -1.23
CA GLY A 107 -0.35 -9.56 -2.36
C GLY A 107 -0.95 -10.90 -1.95
N SER A 108 -1.65 -11.58 -2.86
CA SER A 108 -2.26 -12.89 -2.55
C SER A 108 -1.23 -13.91 -2.08
N ARG A 109 -0.06 -13.98 -2.73
CA ARG A 109 1.02 -14.89 -2.31
C ARG A 109 1.58 -14.54 -0.93
N GLN A 110 1.57 -13.26 -0.58
CA GLN A 110 1.96 -12.83 0.78
C GLN A 110 0.91 -13.27 1.81
N VAL A 111 -0.38 -13.19 1.49
CA VAL A 111 -1.45 -13.68 2.36
C VAL A 111 -1.37 -15.20 2.53
N ASP A 112 -1.17 -15.95 1.44
CA ASP A 112 -1.02 -17.41 1.48
C ASP A 112 0.16 -17.83 2.37
N PHE A 113 1.29 -17.13 2.24
CA PHE A 113 2.45 -17.33 3.09
C PHE A 113 2.16 -17.06 4.57
N LEU A 114 1.51 -15.94 4.90
CA LEU A 114 1.16 -15.61 6.28
C LEU A 114 0.16 -16.60 6.88
N GLN A 115 -0.83 -17.04 6.11
CA GLN A 115 -1.79 -18.05 6.55
C GLN A 115 -1.10 -19.39 6.83
N ALA A 116 -0.28 -19.88 5.90
CA ALA A 116 0.44 -21.13 6.08
C ALA A 116 1.44 -21.06 7.25
N SER A 117 2.06 -19.89 7.47
CA SER A 117 2.96 -19.65 8.59
C SER A 117 2.25 -19.76 9.95
N ARG A 118 1.01 -19.28 10.04
CA ARG A 118 0.18 -19.44 11.25
C ARG A 118 -0.15 -20.90 11.53
N PHE A 119 -0.46 -21.68 10.49
CA PHE A 119 -0.72 -23.12 10.64
C PHE A 119 0.53 -23.88 11.07
N ALA A 120 1.68 -23.61 10.45
CA ALA A 120 2.96 -24.25 10.81
C ALA A 120 3.44 -23.88 12.22
N GLY A 121 3.17 -22.64 12.65
CA GLY A 121 3.53 -22.12 13.98
C GLY A 121 2.60 -22.56 15.13
N GLY A 122 1.58 -23.39 14.87
CA GLY A 122 0.78 -24.01 15.93
C GLY A 122 -0.49 -23.26 16.36
N ALA A 123 -1.03 -22.34 15.55
CA ALA A 123 -2.27 -21.60 15.87
C ALA A 123 -3.56 -22.45 15.92
N ASN A 124 -3.46 -23.78 15.92
CA ASN A 124 -4.61 -24.71 15.96
C ASN A 124 -4.51 -25.78 17.07
N ARG A 125 -3.79 -25.51 18.17
CA ARG A 125 -3.76 -26.39 19.37
C ARG A 125 -4.75 -25.99 20.47
N SER A 126 -5.99 -25.66 20.10
CA SER A 126 -7.09 -25.49 21.07
C SER A 126 -8.40 -25.89 20.40
N GLY A 127 -8.81 -27.13 20.62
CA GLY A 127 -10.02 -27.69 20.01
C GLY A 127 -10.07 -29.21 20.03
N THR A 128 -9.76 -29.82 21.17
CA THR A 128 -10.10 -31.21 21.53
C THR A 128 -10.43 -31.25 23.00
#